data_AF-A0A2E5QHD0-F1
#
_entry.id   AF-A0A2E5QHD0-F1
#
_cell.length_a   1.000
_cell.length_b   1.000
_cell.length_c   1.000
_cell.angle_alpha   90.00
_cell.angle_beta   90.00
_cell.angle_gamma   90.00
#
_symmetry.space_group_name_H-M   'P 1'
#
loop_
_entity.id
_entity.type
_entity.pdbx_description
1 polymer ?
#
loop_
_entity_poly.entity_id
_entity_poly.type
_entity_poly.pdbx_seq_one_letter_code
_entity_poly.pdbx_strand_id
1 'polypeptide(L)'
;MSTEIYEYRCSRHKDIGTNLRCGRCDDLICPKCLIQSPVGSRCPDCSKIGQPDILISSKTELLMVSISSFLIIIFGALTLSLITRILWSLPIGYQLGSILTAATLSILGIIVGEIIRKTGKYKIDKRLKIISGFTVFGIFLIGSILGNMMGIHNIVFTNIITFIGVAIGMYIAINRIRP
;
A
#
# COMPACT_ATOMS: atom_id res chain seq x y z
N MET A 1 -20.09 -42.11 20.51
CA MET A 1 -19.73 -42.11 19.07
C MET A 1 -20.95 -41.57 18.33
N SER A 2 -21.02 -40.26 18.15
CA SER A 2 -22.19 -39.55 17.64
C SER A 2 -22.29 -39.71 16.12
N THR A 3 -23.03 -40.72 15.69
CA THR A 3 -23.58 -40.81 14.34
C THR A 3 -24.73 -39.81 14.22
N GLU A 4 -24.42 -38.52 14.21
CA GLU A 4 -25.39 -37.51 13.79
C GLU A 4 -25.65 -37.68 12.29
N ILE A 5 -26.94 -37.71 11.96
CA ILE A 5 -27.49 -37.93 10.63
C ILE A 5 -27.21 -36.69 9.80
N TYR A 6 -26.00 -36.60 9.25
CA TYR A 6 -25.75 -35.61 8.21
C TYR A 6 -26.41 -36.08 6.93
N GLU A 7 -27.49 -35.39 6.55
CA GLU A 7 -28.24 -35.59 5.31
C GLU A 7 -27.34 -35.41 4.08
N TYR A 8 -26.32 -34.56 4.19
CA TYR A 8 -25.37 -34.27 3.14
C TYR A 8 -23.96 -34.81 3.47
N ARG A 9 -23.34 -35.43 2.47
CA ARG A 9 -21.97 -35.96 2.53
C ARG A 9 -21.04 -35.14 1.65
N CYS A 10 -19.76 -35.08 2.02
CA CYS A 10 -18.78 -34.42 1.18
C CYS A 10 -18.61 -35.18 -0.14
N SER A 11 -18.57 -34.46 -1.26
CA SER A 11 -18.39 -35.04 -2.60
C SER A 11 -17.07 -35.83 -2.76
N ARG A 12 -16.05 -35.51 -1.95
CA ARG A 12 -14.73 -36.18 -1.93
C ARG A 12 -14.56 -37.20 -0.81
N HIS A 13 -15.13 -36.92 0.35
CA HIS A 13 -15.01 -37.76 1.54
C HIS A 13 -16.41 -38.23 1.95
N LYS A 14 -16.87 -39.32 1.33
CA LYS A 14 -18.22 -39.86 1.55
C LYS A 14 -18.47 -40.28 3.00
N ASP A 15 -17.40 -40.62 3.72
CA ASP A 15 -17.45 -41.04 5.12
C ASP A 15 -17.78 -39.89 6.09
N ILE A 16 -17.69 -38.64 5.62
CA ILE A 16 -17.83 -37.43 6.44
C ILE A 16 -19.12 -36.70 6.09
N GLY A 17 -19.99 -36.56 7.07
CA GLY A 17 -21.16 -35.70 7.02
C GLY A 17 -20.80 -34.22 7.06
N THR A 18 -21.42 -33.39 6.22
CA THR A 18 -21.12 -31.96 6.16
C THR A 18 -22.28 -31.14 5.60
N ASN A 19 -22.47 -29.94 6.15
CA ASN A 19 -23.35 -28.91 5.59
C ASN A 19 -22.58 -27.73 4.97
N LEU A 20 -21.24 -27.81 4.90
CA LEU A 20 -20.42 -26.76 4.30
C LEU A 20 -20.46 -26.87 2.77
N ARG A 21 -20.58 -25.72 2.12
CA ARG A 21 -20.60 -25.59 0.65
C ARG A 21 -19.48 -24.68 0.16
N CYS A 22 -19.02 -24.92 -1.06
CA CYS A 22 -18.07 -24.06 -1.73
C CYS A 22 -18.77 -22.78 -2.21
N GLY A 23 -18.31 -21.59 -1.78
CA GLY A 23 -18.95 -20.33 -2.19
C GLY A 23 -18.84 -19.97 -3.69
N ARG A 24 -18.25 -20.83 -4.53
CA ARG A 24 -18.16 -20.62 -5.99
C ARG A 24 -18.97 -21.63 -6.79
N CYS A 25 -18.91 -22.91 -6.44
CA CYS A 25 -19.57 -24.00 -7.20
C CYS A 25 -20.66 -24.72 -6.40
N ASP A 26 -20.94 -24.27 -5.17
CA ASP A 26 -21.91 -24.83 -4.23
C ASP A 26 -21.72 -26.32 -3.86
N ASP A 27 -20.58 -26.90 -4.24
CA ASP A 27 -20.23 -28.29 -3.96
C ASP A 27 -20.03 -28.55 -2.46
N LEU A 28 -20.47 -29.72 -1.98
CA LEU A 28 -20.40 -30.11 -0.57
C LEU A 28 -18.95 -30.42 -0.15
N ILE A 29 -18.43 -29.61 0.75
CA ILE A 29 -17.05 -29.69 1.27
C ILE A 29 -17.04 -30.09 2.73
N CYS A 30 -16.00 -30.75 3.20
CA CYS A 30 -15.78 -31.06 4.63
C CYS A 30 -14.59 -30.27 5.18
N PRO A 31 -14.42 -30.20 6.52
CA PRO A 31 -13.27 -29.55 7.14
C PRO A 31 -11.91 -30.07 6.66
N LYS A 32 -11.84 -31.34 6.20
CA LYS A 32 -10.60 -31.92 5.63
C LYS A 32 -10.27 -31.43 4.23
N CYS A 33 -11.27 -31.12 3.40
CA CYS A 33 -11.04 -30.63 2.03
C CYS A 33 -11.27 -29.13 1.90
N LEU A 34 -11.61 -28.43 2.99
CA LEU A 34 -11.82 -27.00 3.01
C LEU A 34 -10.48 -26.28 2.84
N ILE A 35 -10.42 -25.40 1.83
CA ILE A 35 -9.31 -24.47 1.65
C ILE A 35 -9.81 -23.08 1.98
N GLN A 36 -9.10 -22.42 2.88
CA GLN A 36 -9.42 -21.06 3.29
C GLN A 36 -8.94 -20.10 2.20
N SER A 37 -9.88 -19.41 1.57
CA SER A 37 -9.60 -18.34 0.59
C SER A 37 -9.94 -16.97 1.18
N PRO A 38 -9.44 -15.86 0.60
CA PRO A 38 -9.74 -14.50 1.09
C PRO A 38 -11.24 -14.16 1.15
N VAL A 39 -12.06 -14.88 0.37
CA VAL A 39 -13.51 -14.70 0.22
C VAL A 39 -14.31 -15.86 0.81
N GLY A 40 -13.71 -16.67 1.69
CA GLY A 40 -14.39 -17.75 2.41
C GLY A 40 -13.97 -19.16 2.00
N SER A 41 -14.84 -20.13 2.25
CA SER A 41 -14.60 -21.56 2.04
C SER A 41 -14.63 -21.94 0.55
N ARG A 42 -13.53 -22.51 0.06
CA ARG A 42 -13.40 -23.00 -1.32
C ARG A 42 -13.04 -24.48 -1.33
N CYS A 43 -13.49 -25.16 -2.39
CA CYS A 43 -13.09 -26.53 -2.67
C CYS A 43 -11.72 -26.57 -3.41
N PRO A 44 -10.98 -27.69 -3.38
CA PRO A 44 -9.67 -27.87 -4.01
C PRO A 44 -9.63 -27.60 -5.51
N ASP A 45 -10.73 -27.80 -6.21
CA ASP A 45 -10.80 -27.55 -7.64
C ASP A 45 -10.98 -26.05 -7.89
N CYS A 46 -11.88 -25.41 -7.12
CA CYS A 46 -12.11 -23.97 -7.19
C CYS A 46 -10.95 -23.13 -6.63
N SER A 47 -10.12 -23.67 -5.74
CA SER A 47 -8.95 -22.97 -5.19
C SER A 47 -7.80 -22.90 -6.20
N LYS A 48 -7.71 -23.87 -7.12
CA LYS A 48 -6.68 -23.94 -8.16
C LYS A 48 -6.87 -22.93 -9.29
N ILE A 49 -8.07 -22.37 -9.45
CA ILE A 49 -8.44 -21.41 -10.51
C ILE A 49 -7.80 -20.02 -10.29
N GLY A 50 -6.68 -19.93 -9.58
CA GLY A 50 -5.86 -18.73 -9.46
C GLY A 50 -6.42 -17.66 -8.52
N GLN A 51 -5.50 -16.86 -7.97
CA GLN A 51 -5.83 -15.60 -7.30
C GLN A 51 -6.46 -14.66 -8.34
N PRO A 52 -7.47 -13.84 -7.96
CA PRO A 52 -8.10 -12.95 -8.93
C PRO A 52 -7.08 -11.98 -9.52
N ASP A 53 -7.19 -11.66 -10.82
CA ASP A 53 -6.25 -10.81 -11.60
C ASP A 53 -5.98 -9.42 -10.97
N ILE A 54 -6.82 -9.01 -10.03
CA ILE A 54 -6.63 -7.81 -9.21
C ILE A 54 -5.42 -7.92 -8.25
N LEU A 55 -4.97 -9.13 -7.90
CA LEU A 55 -3.84 -9.39 -6.99
C LEU A 55 -2.51 -9.64 -7.71
N ILE A 56 -2.49 -9.72 -9.05
CA ILE A 56 -1.28 -10.03 -9.82
C ILE A 56 -1.03 -8.95 -10.87
N SER A 57 -0.02 -8.14 -10.61
CA SER A 57 0.45 -7.09 -11.52
C SER A 57 1.40 -7.66 -12.54
N SER A 58 1.18 -7.30 -13.81
CA SER A 58 2.09 -7.67 -14.89
C SER A 58 3.43 -6.94 -14.74
N LYS A 59 4.51 -7.53 -15.28
CA LYS A 59 5.84 -6.90 -15.28
C LYS A 59 5.83 -5.51 -15.94
N THR A 60 4.99 -5.32 -16.95
CA THR A 60 4.82 -4.03 -17.65
C THR A 60 4.16 -2.96 -16.79
N GLU A 61 3.19 -3.34 -15.96
CA GLU A 61 2.50 -2.44 -15.05
C GLU A 61 3.42 -2.03 -13.89
N LEU A 62 4.21 -2.98 -13.38
CA LEU A 62 5.25 -2.68 -12.37
C LEU A 62 6.31 -1.71 -12.91
N LEU A 63 6.75 -1.89 -14.16
CA LEU A 63 7.69 -0.97 -14.81
C LEU A 63 7.11 0.43 -14.97
N MET A 64 5.85 0.55 -15.39
CA MET A 64 5.19 1.84 -15.56
C MET A 64 5.04 2.58 -14.22
N VAL A 65 4.71 1.86 -13.15
CA VAL A 65 4.64 2.41 -11.78
C VAL A 65 6.03 2.84 -11.28
N SER A 66 7.09 2.09 -11.60
CA SER A 66 8.46 2.49 -11.26
C SER A 66 8.88 3.77 -11.97
N ILE A 67 8.60 3.89 -13.27
CA ILE A 67 8.90 5.11 -14.06
C ILE A 67 8.12 6.31 -13.51
N SER A 68 6.83 6.15 -13.23
CA SER A 68 6.03 7.23 -12.65
C SER A 68 6.55 7.63 -11.27
N SER A 69 6.98 6.66 -10.45
CA SER A 69 7.57 6.91 -9.14
C SER A 69 8.85 7.75 -9.23
N PHE A 70 9.73 7.47 -10.19
CA PHE A 70 10.93 8.29 -10.41
C PHE A 70 10.60 9.75 -10.74
N LEU A 71 9.63 9.98 -11.63
CA LEU A 71 9.19 11.34 -11.97
C LEU A 71 8.58 12.04 -10.74
N ILE A 72 7.71 11.35 -10.01
CA ILE A 72 7.08 11.87 -8.79
C ILE A 72 8.11 12.23 -7.73
N ILE A 73 9.19 11.46 -7.60
CA ILE A 73 10.29 11.75 -6.68
C ILE A 73 10.96 13.08 -7.06
N ILE A 74 11.28 13.28 -8.34
CA ILE A 74 11.96 14.49 -8.81
C ILE A 74 11.06 15.73 -8.58
N PHE A 75 9.80 15.67 -9.03
CA PHE A 75 8.87 16.80 -8.86
C PHE A 75 8.49 17.03 -7.39
N GLY A 76 8.29 15.95 -6.63
CA GLY A 76 7.98 16.01 -5.20
C GLY A 76 9.13 16.60 -4.38
N ALA A 77 10.37 16.21 -4.67
CA ALA A 77 11.55 16.76 -4.02
C ALA A 77 11.74 18.25 -4.36
N LEU A 78 11.52 18.63 -5.61
CA LEU A 78 11.59 20.02 -6.05
C LEU A 78 10.55 20.89 -5.33
N THR A 79 9.29 20.44 -5.27
CA THR A 79 8.22 21.18 -4.57
C THR A 79 8.50 21.29 -3.07
N LEU A 80 8.96 20.22 -2.43
CA LEU A 80 9.35 20.25 -1.01
C LEU A 80 10.50 21.23 -0.76
N SER A 81 11.51 21.26 -1.62
CA SER A 81 12.66 22.17 -1.52
C SER A 81 12.28 23.64 -1.74
N LEU A 82 11.38 23.93 -2.67
CA LEU A 82 10.86 25.28 -2.90
C LEU A 82 10.00 25.77 -1.73
N ILE A 83 9.10 24.94 -1.22
CA ILE A 83 8.22 25.26 -0.09
C ILE A 83 9.05 25.48 1.18
N THR A 84 10.01 24.60 1.47
CA THR A 84 10.92 24.77 2.62
C THR A 84 11.75 26.07 2.49
N ARG A 85 12.22 26.42 1.28
CA ARG A 85 12.99 27.64 1.03
C ARG A 85 12.17 28.92 1.18
N ILE A 86 10.91 28.93 0.73
CA ILE A 86 10.00 30.07 0.90
C ILE A 86 9.69 30.26 2.39
N LEU A 87 9.47 29.16 3.12
CA LEU A 87 9.17 29.18 4.54
C LEU A 87 10.33 29.70 5.38
N TRP A 88 11.57 29.37 5.01
CA TRP A 88 12.77 29.90 5.68
C TRP A 88 12.88 31.43 5.57
N SER A 89 12.26 32.05 4.56
CA SER A 89 12.27 33.50 4.39
C SER A 89 11.32 34.25 5.32
N LEU A 90 10.44 33.54 6.05
CA LEU A 90 9.49 34.15 6.98
C LEU A 90 10.11 34.28 8.39
N PRO A 91 9.92 35.42 9.08
CA PRO A 91 10.51 35.69 10.40
C PRO A 91 9.92 34.82 11.53
N ILE A 92 8.85 34.07 11.25
CA ILE A 92 8.10 33.28 12.23
C ILE A 92 8.65 31.84 12.31
N GLY A 93 9.91 31.72 12.73
CA GLY A 93 10.40 30.57 13.50
C GLY A 93 10.68 29.22 12.80
N TYR A 94 11.82 28.66 13.19
CA TYR A 94 12.24 27.27 12.99
C TYR A 94 11.15 26.23 13.36
N GLN A 95 10.38 26.49 14.43
CA GLN A 95 9.36 25.56 14.92
C GLN A 95 8.15 25.47 13.98
N LEU A 96 7.60 26.59 13.51
CA LEU A 96 6.49 26.58 12.55
C LEU A 96 6.93 26.04 11.18
N GLY A 97 8.17 26.32 10.78
CA GLY A 97 8.75 25.77 9.55
C GLY A 97 8.79 24.23 9.56
N SER A 98 9.21 23.61 10.66
CA SER A 98 9.26 22.15 10.80
C SER A 98 7.87 21.49 10.76
N ILE A 99 6.84 22.15 11.31
CA ILE A 99 5.47 21.63 11.32
C ILE A 99 4.85 21.69 9.92
N LEU A 100 5.00 22.81 9.22
CA LEU A 100 4.47 22.96 7.85
C LEU A 100 5.16 22.04 6.85
N THR A 101 6.45 21.76 7.04
CA THR A 101 7.19 20.82 6.18
C THR A 101 6.73 19.38 6.41
N ALA A 102 6.49 18.98 7.67
CA ALA A 102 5.84 17.71 7.99
C ALA A 102 4.41 17.61 7.42
N ALA A 103 3.64 18.70 7.46
CA ALA A 103 2.31 18.76 6.85
C ALA A 103 2.37 18.61 5.32
N THR A 104 3.34 19.27 4.67
CA THR A 104 3.57 19.18 3.23
C THR A 104 3.91 17.75 2.81
N LEU A 105 4.79 17.07 3.55
CA LEU A 105 5.11 15.65 3.34
C LEU A 105 3.88 14.75 3.47
N SER A 106 3.02 15.03 4.45
CA SER A 106 1.77 14.27 4.65
C SER A 106 0.82 14.44 3.46
N ILE A 107 0.67 15.68 2.95
CA ILE A 107 -0.14 15.99 1.77
C ILE A 107 0.43 15.32 0.51
N LEU A 108 1.76 15.36 0.33
CA LEU A 108 2.42 14.67 -0.77
C LEU A 108 2.18 13.16 -0.71
N GLY A 109 2.14 12.56 0.48
CA GLY A 109 1.79 11.14 0.65
C GLY A 109 0.41 10.77 0.08
N ILE A 110 -0.59 11.64 0.23
CA ILE A 110 -1.94 11.44 -0.35
C ILE A 110 -1.88 11.45 -1.88
N ILE A 111 -1.15 12.42 -2.45
CA ILE A 111 -1.00 12.61 -3.90
C ILE A 111 -0.26 11.43 -4.52
N VAL A 112 0.88 11.05 -3.93
CA VAL A 112 1.71 9.90 -4.35
C VAL A 112 0.88 8.62 -4.36
N GLY A 113 0.15 8.35 -3.27
CA GLY A 113 -0.71 7.18 -3.17
C GLY A 113 -1.80 7.15 -4.26
N GLU A 114 -2.40 8.29 -4.58
CA GLU A 114 -3.44 8.38 -5.63
C GLU A 114 -2.88 8.13 -7.02
N ILE A 115 -1.72 8.72 -7.34
CA ILE A 115 -1.08 8.55 -8.65
C ILE A 115 -0.67 7.10 -8.85
N ILE A 116 0.00 6.49 -7.87
CA ILE A 116 0.44 5.09 -7.95
C ILE A 116 -0.76 4.16 -8.09
N ARG A 117 -1.86 4.44 -7.38
CA ARG A 117 -3.11 3.65 -7.49
C ARG A 117 -3.71 3.74 -8.89
N LYS A 118 -3.75 4.93 -9.49
CA LYS A 118 -4.25 5.15 -10.86
C LYS A 118 -3.34 4.48 -11.91
N THR A 119 -2.02 4.65 -11.81
CA THR A 119 -1.05 4.01 -12.73
C THR A 119 -1.07 2.50 -12.61
N GLY A 120 -1.23 1.98 -11.39
CA GLY A 120 -1.38 0.55 -11.10
C GLY A 120 -2.75 -0.02 -11.42
N LYS A 121 -3.64 0.73 -12.09
CA LYS A 121 -5.01 0.32 -12.46
C LYS A 121 -5.82 -0.27 -11.30
N TYR A 122 -5.68 0.30 -10.11
CA TYR A 122 -6.39 -0.14 -8.90
C TYR A 122 -6.09 -1.59 -8.47
N LYS A 123 -4.94 -2.16 -8.88
CA LYS A 123 -4.52 -3.50 -8.44
C LYS A 123 -4.06 -3.51 -6.99
N ILE A 124 -4.38 -4.60 -6.29
CA ILE A 124 -4.14 -4.80 -4.87
C ILE A 124 -2.93 -5.73 -4.72
N ASP A 125 -1.77 -5.17 -5.01
CA ASP A 125 -0.51 -5.92 -5.01
C ASP A 125 0.41 -5.52 -3.85
N LYS A 126 1.05 -6.51 -3.21
CA LYS A 126 2.01 -6.25 -2.12
C LYS A 126 3.22 -5.44 -2.61
N ARG A 127 3.63 -5.64 -3.87
CA ARG A 127 4.74 -4.90 -4.49
C ARG A 127 4.43 -3.42 -4.67
N LEU A 128 3.20 -3.07 -5.09
CA LEU A 128 2.78 -1.68 -5.26
C LEU A 128 2.75 -0.92 -3.93
N LYS A 129 2.36 -1.58 -2.84
CA LYS A 129 2.43 -1.01 -1.48
C LYS A 129 3.86 -0.62 -1.11
N ILE A 130 4.80 -1.53 -1.33
CA ILE A 130 6.22 -1.30 -1.04
C ILE A 130 6.73 -0.10 -1.86
N ILE A 131 6.45 -0.08 -3.17
CA ILE A 131 6.85 1.02 -4.06
C ILE A 131 6.31 2.36 -3.53
N SER A 132 5.02 2.43 -3.18
CA SER A 132 4.42 3.69 -2.71
C SER A 132 5.07 4.28 -1.46
N GLY A 133 5.44 3.43 -0.49
CA GLY A 133 6.14 3.86 0.70
C GLY A 133 7.56 4.35 0.38
N PHE A 134 8.27 3.61 -0.48
CA PHE A 134 9.60 4.01 -0.94
C PHE A 134 9.59 5.31 -1.75
N THR A 135 8.54 5.59 -2.52
CA THR A 135 8.42 6.86 -3.27
C THR A 135 8.35 8.06 -2.34
N VAL A 136 7.54 8.01 -1.27
CA VAL A 136 7.48 9.09 -0.27
C VAL A 136 8.80 9.27 0.46
N PHE A 137 9.45 8.15 0.82
CA PHE A 137 10.77 8.19 1.44
C PHE A 137 11.85 8.77 0.50
N GLY A 138 11.79 8.44 -0.80
CA GLY A 138 12.67 8.99 -1.83
C GLY A 138 12.50 10.50 -2.02
N ILE A 139 11.26 11.00 -1.98
CA ILE A 139 10.96 12.45 -1.98
C ILE A 139 11.63 13.13 -0.80
N PHE A 140 11.52 12.56 0.40
CA PHE A 140 12.17 13.12 1.60
C PHE A 140 13.69 13.13 1.47
N LEU A 141 14.31 12.02 1.04
CA LEU A 141 15.77 11.95 0.90
C LEU A 141 16.28 12.98 -0.10
N ILE A 142 15.76 12.97 -1.33
CA ILE A 142 16.23 13.90 -2.38
C ILE A 142 15.84 15.34 -2.05
N GLY A 143 14.65 15.57 -1.49
CA GLY A 143 14.21 16.89 -1.05
C GLY A 143 15.07 17.45 0.08
N SER A 144 15.51 16.61 1.02
CA SER A 144 16.42 17.02 2.10
C SER A 144 17.81 17.39 1.55
N ILE A 145 18.34 16.62 0.60
CA ILE A 145 19.62 16.93 -0.05
C ILE A 145 19.53 18.25 -0.80
N LEU A 146 18.47 18.43 -1.61
CA LEU A 146 18.27 19.64 -2.40
C LEU A 146 18.04 20.87 -1.51
N GLY A 147 17.26 20.73 -0.44
CA GLY A 147 17.02 21.82 0.51
C GLY A 147 18.30 22.27 1.23
N ASN A 148 19.17 21.33 1.59
CA ASN A 148 20.49 21.64 2.14
C ASN A 148 21.37 22.40 1.14
N MET A 149 21.35 22.03 -0.14
CA MET A 149 22.07 22.77 -1.18
C MET A 149 21.53 24.20 -1.36
N MET A 150 20.24 24.43 -1.13
CA MET A 150 19.61 25.77 -1.20
C MET A 150 19.87 26.64 0.05
N GLY A 151 20.71 26.20 0.99
CA GLY A 151 21.13 26.95 2.17
C GLY A 151 20.16 26.87 3.35
N ILE A 152 19.23 25.91 3.35
CA ILE A 152 18.35 25.65 4.50
C ILE A 152 19.15 24.85 5.54
N HIS A 153 19.02 25.21 6.81
CA HIS A 153 19.75 24.53 7.86
C HIS A 153 19.28 23.07 8.04
N ASN A 154 20.22 22.12 8.04
CA ASN A 154 20.00 20.66 8.19
C ASN A 154 19.01 20.31 9.31
N ILE A 155 19.00 21.11 10.37
CA ILE A 155 18.21 20.91 11.57
C ILE A 155 16.69 21.00 11.33
N VAL A 156 16.24 21.60 10.22
CA VAL A 156 14.82 21.54 9.81
C VAL A 156 14.44 20.14 9.33
N PHE A 157 15.34 19.47 8.59
CA PHE A 157 15.09 18.15 8.02
C PHE A 157 15.38 17.01 9.01
N THR A 158 16.33 17.19 9.93
CA THR A 158 16.72 16.16 10.92
C THR A 158 15.94 16.22 12.25
N ASN A 159 14.88 17.04 12.33
CA ASN A 159 14.06 17.14 13.52
C ASN A 159 13.16 15.88 13.69
N ILE A 160 12.82 15.54 14.94
CA ILE A 160 11.87 14.47 15.23
C ILE A 160 10.50 14.70 14.57
N ILE A 161 10.09 15.96 14.41
CA ILE A 161 8.80 16.36 13.81
C ILE A 161 8.76 15.98 12.31
N THR A 162 9.84 16.17 11.57
CA THR A 162 9.90 15.80 10.15
C THR A 162 9.91 14.29 9.97
N PHE A 163 10.59 13.54 10.83
CA PHE A 163 10.51 12.07 10.82
C PHE A 163 9.09 11.56 11.08
N ILE A 164 8.35 12.18 12.01
CA ILE A 164 6.93 11.89 12.23
C ILE A 164 6.13 12.19 10.95
N GLY A 165 6.38 13.32 10.30
CA GLY A 165 5.74 13.68 9.03
C GLY A 165 6.01 12.66 7.90
N VAL A 166 7.24 12.16 7.78
CA VAL A 166 7.61 11.11 6.82
C VAL A 166 6.91 9.81 7.15
N ALA A 167 6.89 9.39 8.42
CA ALA A 167 6.22 8.17 8.85
C ALA A 167 4.71 8.22 8.57
N ILE A 168 4.07 9.36 8.88
CA ILE A 168 2.65 9.59 8.58
C ILE A 168 2.40 9.58 7.07
N GLY A 169 3.21 10.31 6.29
CA GLY A 169 3.10 10.34 4.82
C GLY A 169 3.25 8.97 4.18
N MET A 170 4.22 8.18 4.63
CA MET A 170 4.44 6.81 4.18
C MET A 170 3.27 5.90 4.56
N TYR A 171 2.77 6.01 5.80
CA TYR A 171 1.61 5.23 6.26
C TYR A 171 0.36 5.54 5.43
N ILE A 172 0.09 6.83 5.16
CA ILE A 172 -1.05 7.27 4.34
C ILE A 172 -0.92 6.72 2.92
N ALA A 173 0.28 6.81 2.30
CA ALA A 173 0.50 6.32 0.95
C ALA A 173 0.26 4.81 0.83
N ILE A 174 0.78 4.02 1.77
CA ILE A 174 0.61 2.56 1.80
C ILE A 174 -0.87 2.19 2.03
N ASN A 175 -1.53 2.84 2.98
CA ASN A 175 -2.91 2.55 3.34
C ASN A 175 -3.92 3.02 2.28
N ARG A 176 -3.50 3.87 1.33
CA ARG A 176 -4.32 4.23 0.16
C ARG A 176 -4.49 3.06 -0.80
N ILE A 177 -3.52 2.14 -0.85
CA ILE A 177 -3.52 0.95 -1.71
C ILE A 177 -4.13 -0.23 -0.95
N ARG A 178 -5.31 -0.03 -0.37
CA ARG A 178 -6.02 -1.06 0.42
C ARG A 178 -6.54 -2.20 -0.47
N PRO A 179 -6.58 -3.44 0.07
CA PRO A 179 -7.38 -4.51 -0.50
C PRO A 179 -8.88 -4.23 -0.40
#